data_AF-W2D1M2-F1
#
_entry.id   AF-W2D1M2-F1
#
_cell.length_a   1.000
_cell.length_b   1.000
_cell.length_c   1.000
_cell.angle_alpha   90.00
_cell.angle_beta   90.00
_cell.angle_gamma   90.00
#
_symmetry.space_group_name_H-M   'P 1'
#
loop_
_entity.id
_entity.type
_entity.pdbx_description
1 polymer ?
#
loop_
_entity_poly.entity_id
_entity_poly.type
_entity_poly.pdbx_seq_one_letter_code
_entity_poly.pdbx_strand_id
1 'polypeptide(L)'
;TALHESGYSQADINAYSKRLREALLRADPQTTIGIANSIWYRQSETLRTAFTNANRTYYGAEVRPLDFASPRSPKVINDWCARQTRKRIPQIVDRIPSDAFLYLINAVYFKGTWARTFDRDDTQPAQFHKADGSTEKVQMMYRQGDYRYGTNDVCRYLEMSYGNGAFGMVVMLPQEGKTTRDVLASLSGERWKQMRQMNNEEVQLYLPRFRTECTYDLAKDVLPGMGMKAAFSPEADFSGIALKPLRVSGVVHKTFVEVTESGTEAAAVTSVEMVLMSLPVDKKEPVLFRVDRPFVFAICERSTGAILFIGEIGEI
;
A
#
# COMPACT_ATOMS: atom_id res chain seq x y z
N THR A 1 -21.52 6.71 2.90
CA THR A 1 -21.37 5.57 1.97
C THR A 1 -19.97 4.97 2.14
N ALA A 2 -19.76 3.69 1.80
CA ALA A 2 -18.51 2.97 2.08
C ALA A 2 -17.23 3.63 1.51
N LEU A 3 -17.32 4.27 0.34
CA LEU A 3 -16.19 4.95 -0.31
C LEU A 3 -16.07 6.44 0.08
N HIS A 4 -17.00 6.96 0.89
CA HIS A 4 -17.05 8.38 1.28
C HIS A 4 -17.19 9.38 0.12
N GLU A 5 -17.78 8.94 -1.01
CA GLU A 5 -17.96 9.77 -2.22
C GLU A 5 -19.38 10.36 -2.37
N SER A 6 -20.18 10.37 -1.29
CA SER A 6 -21.55 10.93 -1.34
C SER A 6 -21.52 12.41 -1.69
N GLY A 7 -22.34 12.82 -2.66
CA GLY A 7 -22.44 14.21 -3.12
C GLY A 7 -21.52 14.57 -4.30
N TYR A 8 -20.61 13.68 -4.72
CA TYR A 8 -19.84 13.86 -5.94
C TYR A 8 -20.53 13.23 -7.16
N SER A 9 -20.42 13.88 -8.31
CA SER A 9 -20.91 13.30 -9.56
C SER A 9 -19.96 12.21 -10.06
N GLN A 10 -20.49 11.26 -10.84
CA GLN A 10 -19.66 10.23 -11.47
C GLN A 10 -18.58 10.85 -12.38
N ALA A 11 -18.87 11.98 -13.03
CA ALA A 11 -17.91 12.69 -13.86
C ALA A 11 -16.73 13.22 -13.03
N ASP A 12 -17.00 13.80 -11.85
CA ASP A 12 -15.97 14.32 -10.96
C ASP A 12 -15.10 13.19 -10.40
N ILE A 13 -15.71 12.08 -9.94
CA ILE A 13 -14.99 10.91 -9.42
C ILE A 13 -14.06 10.33 -10.50
N ASN A 14 -14.56 10.18 -11.73
CA ASN A 14 -13.80 9.68 -12.86
C ASN A 14 -12.62 10.60 -13.21
N ALA A 15 -12.88 11.91 -13.29
CA ALA A 15 -11.86 12.90 -13.63
C ALA A 15 -10.78 12.98 -12.54
N TYR A 16 -11.18 13.00 -11.27
CA TYR A 16 -10.27 13.01 -10.12
C TYR A 16 -9.42 11.75 -10.07
N SER A 17 -10.02 10.56 -10.17
CA SER A 17 -9.31 9.27 -10.14
C SER A 17 -8.24 9.19 -11.24
N LYS A 18 -8.59 9.63 -12.45
CA LYS A 18 -7.63 9.69 -13.57
C LYS A 18 -6.48 10.64 -13.27
N ARG A 19 -6.80 11.86 -12.84
CA ARG A 19 -5.79 12.89 -12.54
C ARG A 19 -4.86 12.45 -11.42
N LEU A 20 -5.39 11.88 -10.34
CA LEU A 20 -4.60 11.38 -9.23
C LEU A 20 -3.66 10.27 -9.68
N ARG A 21 -4.17 9.24 -10.37
CA ARG A 21 -3.36 8.13 -10.88
C ARG A 21 -2.23 8.62 -11.80
N GLU A 22 -2.52 9.51 -12.73
CA GLU A 22 -1.53 10.06 -13.66
C GLU A 22 -0.51 10.96 -12.96
N ALA A 23 -0.93 11.73 -11.95
CA ALA A 23 -0.04 12.57 -11.16
C ALA A 23 0.92 11.73 -10.29
N LEU A 24 0.42 10.70 -9.62
CA LEU A 24 1.25 9.80 -8.80
C LEU A 24 2.36 9.14 -9.64
N LEU A 25 2.04 8.70 -10.87
CA LEU A 25 3.02 8.10 -11.79
C LEU A 25 4.09 9.09 -12.28
N ARG A 26 3.86 10.40 -12.15
CA ARG A 26 4.78 11.46 -12.61
C ARG A 26 5.49 12.18 -11.47
N ALA A 27 5.04 12.00 -10.23
CA ALA A 27 5.52 12.74 -9.06
C ALA A 27 7.01 12.47 -8.78
N ASP A 28 7.47 11.23 -9.02
CA ASP A 28 8.88 10.86 -8.96
C ASP A 28 9.20 9.83 -10.06
N PRO A 29 9.95 10.21 -11.11
CA PRO A 29 10.34 9.28 -12.19
C PRO A 29 11.19 8.09 -11.75
N GLN A 30 11.85 8.17 -10.58
CA GLN A 30 12.66 7.08 -10.04
C GLN A 30 11.84 6.10 -9.19
N THR A 31 10.65 6.52 -8.73
CA THR A 31 9.71 5.69 -8.00
C THR A 31 8.73 5.03 -8.97
N THR A 32 8.60 3.70 -8.87
CA THR A 32 7.62 2.93 -9.62
C THR A 32 6.44 2.59 -8.72
N ILE A 33 5.28 3.17 -9.02
CA ILE A 33 4.00 2.76 -8.42
C ILE A 33 3.27 1.94 -9.47
N GLY A 34 3.10 0.65 -9.23
CA GLY A 34 2.29 -0.19 -10.10
C GLY A 34 0.88 -0.31 -9.55
N ILE A 35 -0.10 0.28 -10.23
CA ILE A 35 -1.53 0.07 -9.97
C ILE A 35 -2.12 -0.68 -11.15
N ALA A 36 -2.35 -1.98 -10.97
CA ALA A 36 -2.93 -2.83 -12.00
C ALA A 36 -4.39 -3.14 -11.67
N ASN A 37 -5.30 -2.61 -12.48
CA ASN A 37 -6.74 -2.80 -12.34
C ASN A 37 -7.29 -3.68 -13.46
N SER A 38 -8.14 -4.64 -13.13
CA SER A 38 -8.94 -5.34 -14.13
C SER A 38 -10.32 -5.73 -13.62
N ILE A 39 -11.21 -5.86 -14.60
CA ILE A 39 -12.57 -6.38 -14.43
C ILE A 39 -12.70 -7.60 -15.33
N TRP A 40 -12.99 -8.74 -14.72
CA TRP A 40 -13.24 -10.00 -15.40
C TRP A 40 -14.72 -10.32 -15.29
N TYR A 41 -15.38 -10.51 -16.42
CA TYR A 41 -16.81 -10.77 -16.46
C TYR A 41 -17.11 -12.08 -17.18
N ARG A 42 -18.25 -12.70 -16.84
CA ARG A 42 -18.66 -13.97 -17.44
C ARG A 42 -18.81 -13.81 -18.95
N GLN A 43 -18.14 -14.65 -19.73
CA GLN A 43 -18.06 -14.51 -21.19
C GLN A 43 -19.41 -14.53 -21.93
N SER A 44 -20.46 -15.10 -21.34
CA SER A 44 -21.82 -15.10 -21.90
C SER A 44 -22.54 -13.75 -21.79
N GLU A 45 -21.96 -12.79 -21.06
CA GLU A 45 -22.53 -11.48 -20.81
C GLU A 45 -21.99 -10.45 -21.80
N THR A 46 -22.82 -9.45 -22.10
CA THR A 46 -22.42 -8.29 -22.91
C THR A 46 -22.48 -7.04 -22.04
N LEU A 47 -21.31 -6.46 -21.78
CA LEU A 47 -21.21 -5.21 -21.04
C LEU A 47 -21.46 -4.02 -21.96
N ARG A 48 -22.00 -2.94 -21.41
CA ARG A 48 -22.21 -1.67 -22.12
C ARG A 48 -20.87 -1.05 -22.51
N THR A 49 -20.79 -0.56 -23.75
CA THR A 49 -19.57 0.11 -24.27
C THR A 49 -19.20 1.35 -23.45
N ALA A 50 -20.18 2.11 -22.95
CA ALA A 50 -19.92 3.26 -22.09
C ALA A 50 -19.16 2.86 -20.81
N PHE A 51 -19.53 1.73 -20.19
CA PHE A 51 -18.87 1.20 -19.00
C PHE A 51 -17.44 0.75 -19.28
N THR A 52 -17.24 -0.02 -20.37
CA THR A 52 -15.89 -0.52 -20.71
C THR A 52 -14.94 0.61 -21.09
N ASN A 53 -15.43 1.62 -21.82
CA ASN A 53 -14.64 2.80 -22.20
C ASN A 53 -14.30 3.68 -20.98
N ALA A 54 -15.23 3.88 -20.04
CA ALA A 54 -14.95 4.62 -18.82
C ALA A 54 -13.84 3.94 -18.00
N ASN A 55 -13.90 2.62 -17.83
CA ASN A 55 -12.89 1.85 -17.10
C ASN A 55 -11.49 1.96 -17.71
N ARG A 56 -11.39 1.86 -19.04
CA ARG A 56 -10.11 2.04 -19.75
C ARG A 56 -9.58 3.47 -19.62
N THR A 57 -10.46 4.46 -19.80
CA THR A 57 -10.08 5.88 -19.88
C THR A 57 -9.65 6.46 -18.55
N TYR A 58 -10.43 6.21 -17.49
CA TYR A 58 -10.23 6.89 -16.20
C TYR A 58 -9.38 6.07 -15.24
N TYR A 59 -9.51 4.74 -15.26
CA TYR A 59 -8.89 3.85 -14.29
C TYR A 59 -7.69 3.06 -14.83
N GLY A 60 -7.44 3.15 -16.15
CA GLY A 60 -6.44 2.33 -16.83
C GLY A 60 -6.72 0.83 -16.72
N ALA A 61 -7.99 0.45 -16.52
CA ALA A 61 -8.37 -0.91 -16.22
C ALA A 61 -8.57 -1.75 -17.49
N GLU A 62 -8.11 -3.00 -17.45
CA GLU A 62 -8.48 -3.99 -18.44
C GLU A 62 -9.86 -4.56 -18.13
N VAL A 63 -10.76 -4.58 -19.11
CA VAL A 63 -12.08 -5.20 -18.97
C VAL A 63 -12.17 -6.36 -19.95
N ARG A 64 -12.27 -7.59 -19.45
CA ARG A 64 -12.14 -8.82 -20.26
C ARG A 64 -13.20 -9.87 -19.92
N PRO A 65 -13.76 -10.56 -20.93
CA PRO A 65 -14.56 -11.75 -20.70
C PRO A 65 -13.68 -12.91 -20.21
N LEU A 66 -14.26 -13.78 -19.40
CA LEU A 66 -13.64 -15.01 -18.91
C LEU A 66 -14.66 -16.15 -18.81
N ASP A 67 -14.23 -17.36 -19.14
CA ASP A 67 -14.99 -18.58 -18.89
C ASP A 67 -14.76 -19.06 -17.46
N PHE A 68 -15.54 -18.58 -16.49
CA PHE A 68 -15.34 -18.95 -15.09
C PHE A 68 -15.48 -20.47 -14.82
N ALA A 69 -16.15 -21.23 -15.69
CA ALA A 69 -16.24 -22.68 -15.57
C ALA A 69 -14.95 -23.41 -16.00
N SER A 70 -14.08 -22.75 -16.76
CA SER A 70 -12.82 -23.35 -17.21
C SER A 70 -11.81 -23.46 -16.05
N PRO A 71 -11.17 -24.63 -15.85
CA PRO A 71 -10.12 -24.78 -14.83
C PRO A 71 -8.86 -23.94 -15.15
N ARG A 72 -8.75 -23.39 -16.36
CA ARG A 72 -7.63 -22.51 -16.77
C ARG A 72 -7.84 -21.05 -16.35
N SER A 73 -9.04 -20.67 -15.91
CA SER A 73 -9.39 -19.27 -15.63
C SER A 73 -8.55 -18.60 -14.53
N PRO A 74 -8.23 -19.26 -13.41
CA PRO A 74 -7.28 -18.70 -12.44
C PRO A 74 -5.92 -18.39 -13.08
N LYS A 75 -5.42 -19.26 -13.98
CA LYS A 75 -4.15 -19.05 -14.68
C LYS A 75 -4.18 -17.80 -15.56
N VAL A 76 -5.27 -17.55 -16.29
CA VAL A 76 -5.40 -16.36 -17.15
C VAL A 76 -5.28 -15.06 -16.33
N ILE A 77 -5.91 -15.03 -15.16
CA ILE A 77 -5.84 -13.90 -14.23
C ILE A 77 -4.44 -13.77 -13.63
N ASN A 78 -3.83 -14.87 -13.20
CA ASN A 78 -2.49 -14.88 -12.62
C ASN A 78 -1.43 -14.44 -13.64
N ASP A 79 -1.51 -14.90 -14.90
CA ASP A 79 -0.62 -14.47 -15.98
C ASP A 79 -0.77 -12.98 -16.29
N TRP A 80 -2.01 -12.46 -16.28
CA TRP A 80 -2.27 -11.03 -16.40
C TRP A 80 -1.62 -10.25 -15.25
N CYS A 81 -1.83 -10.70 -14.01
CA CYS A 81 -1.29 -10.05 -12.82
C CYS A 81 0.24 -10.05 -12.82
N ALA A 82 0.86 -11.19 -13.12
CA ALA A 82 2.31 -11.33 -13.24
C ALA A 82 2.90 -10.38 -14.29
N ARG A 83 2.24 -10.23 -15.45
CA ARG A 83 2.68 -9.29 -16.48
C ARG A 83 2.57 -7.84 -16.00
N GLN A 84 1.42 -7.45 -15.44
CA GLN A 84 1.17 -6.08 -15.00
C GLN A 84 2.06 -5.67 -13.82
N THR A 85 2.45 -6.63 -12.99
CA THR A 85 3.27 -6.40 -11.80
C THR A 85 4.73 -6.78 -12.00
N ARG A 86 5.20 -6.99 -13.25
CA ARG A 86 6.60 -7.39 -13.53
C ARG A 86 7.05 -8.59 -12.68
N LYS A 87 6.17 -9.57 -12.50
CA LYS A 87 6.34 -10.80 -11.72
C LYS A 87 6.45 -10.64 -10.19
N ARG A 88 6.21 -9.45 -9.62
CA ARG A 88 6.15 -9.29 -8.16
C ARG A 88 4.95 -10.00 -7.55
N ILE A 89 3.84 -10.00 -8.28
CA ILE A 89 2.60 -10.65 -7.87
C ILE A 89 2.29 -11.73 -8.91
N PRO A 90 2.94 -12.90 -8.85
CA PRO A 90 2.77 -13.96 -9.85
C PRO A 90 1.44 -14.71 -9.72
N GLN A 91 0.84 -14.67 -8.53
CA GLN A 91 -0.41 -15.36 -8.22
C GLN A 91 -1.27 -14.45 -7.34
N ILE A 92 -2.51 -14.22 -7.75
CA ILE A 92 -3.48 -13.36 -7.06
C ILE A 92 -4.78 -14.11 -6.73
N VAL A 93 -5.07 -15.18 -7.46
CA VAL A 93 -6.23 -16.04 -7.21
C VAL A 93 -5.82 -17.51 -7.29
N ASP A 94 -6.31 -18.31 -6.34
CA ASP A 94 -6.13 -19.77 -6.34
C ASP A 94 -7.29 -20.46 -7.06
N ARG A 95 -8.50 -20.02 -6.75
CA ARG A 95 -9.76 -20.55 -7.28
C ARG A 95 -10.74 -19.42 -7.56
N ILE A 96 -11.60 -19.64 -8.53
CA ILE A 96 -12.71 -18.74 -8.86
C ILE A 96 -13.97 -19.61 -8.97
N PRO A 97 -15.08 -19.23 -8.32
CA PRO A 97 -16.35 -19.93 -8.46
C PRO A 97 -16.80 -19.97 -9.94
N SER A 98 -17.26 -21.12 -10.40
CA SER A 98 -17.71 -21.30 -11.79
C SER A 98 -18.98 -20.50 -12.10
N ASP A 99 -19.77 -20.17 -11.08
CA ASP A 99 -20.97 -19.35 -11.15
C ASP A 99 -20.69 -17.85 -10.96
N ALA A 100 -19.41 -17.43 -10.95
CA ALA A 100 -19.05 -16.03 -10.89
C ALA A 100 -19.65 -15.21 -12.07
N PHE A 101 -19.92 -13.94 -11.80
CA PHE A 101 -20.43 -12.98 -12.77
C PHE A 101 -19.40 -11.90 -13.08
N LEU A 102 -18.87 -11.25 -12.04
CA LEU A 102 -17.96 -10.11 -12.16
C LEU A 102 -16.92 -10.16 -11.05
N TYR A 103 -15.65 -10.16 -11.41
CA TYR A 103 -14.51 -10.09 -10.50
C TYR A 103 -13.74 -8.80 -10.73
N LEU A 104 -13.54 -8.03 -9.66
CA LEU A 104 -12.65 -6.88 -9.65
C LEU A 104 -11.31 -7.34 -9.09
N ILE A 105 -10.23 -7.07 -9.82
CA ILE A 105 -8.89 -7.46 -9.42
C ILE A 105 -8.01 -6.23 -9.42
N ASN A 106 -7.44 -5.94 -8.26
CA ASN A 106 -6.50 -4.86 -8.06
C ASN A 106 -5.20 -5.42 -7.47
N ALA A 107 -4.10 -5.22 -8.19
CA ALA A 107 -2.77 -5.60 -7.75
C ALA A 107 -1.91 -4.34 -7.65
N VAL A 108 -1.36 -4.08 -6.47
CA VAL A 108 -0.59 -2.86 -6.21
C VAL A 108 0.78 -3.20 -5.63
N TYR A 109 1.83 -2.60 -6.19
CA TYR A 109 3.16 -2.65 -5.63
C TYR A 109 3.79 -1.26 -5.64
N PHE A 110 4.66 -1.02 -4.67
CA PHE A 110 5.45 0.19 -4.58
C PHE A 110 6.92 -0.17 -4.67
N LYS A 111 7.65 0.57 -5.50
CA LYS A 111 9.10 0.51 -5.58
C LYS A 111 9.65 1.93 -5.55
N GLY A 112 10.42 2.28 -4.54
CA GLY A 112 11.07 3.59 -4.41
C GLY A 112 12.38 3.46 -3.68
N THR A 113 13.41 4.18 -4.11
CA THR A 113 14.71 4.24 -3.43
C THR A 113 14.63 5.28 -2.31
N TRP A 114 15.21 5.03 -1.14
CA TRP A 114 15.31 6.05 -0.11
C TRP A 114 16.05 7.28 -0.64
N ALA A 115 15.61 8.48 -0.29
CA ALA A 115 16.36 9.70 -0.58
C ALA A 115 17.75 9.69 0.10
N ARG A 116 17.84 9.01 1.25
CA ARG A 116 19.08 8.69 1.96
C ARG A 116 19.05 7.21 2.34
N THR A 117 19.92 6.40 1.73
CA THR A 117 19.97 4.95 1.96
C THR A 117 20.59 4.61 3.32
N PHE A 118 20.36 3.39 3.78
CA PHE A 118 21.11 2.79 4.89
C PHE A 118 22.41 2.20 4.33
N ASP A 119 23.46 2.16 5.15
CA ASP A 119 24.64 1.37 4.82
C ASP A 119 24.36 -0.11 5.13
N ARG A 120 24.77 -0.99 4.22
CA ARG A 120 24.63 -2.43 4.42
C ARG A 120 25.59 -2.95 5.48
N ASP A 121 26.74 -2.30 5.66
CA ASP A 121 27.72 -2.71 6.66
C ASP A 121 27.25 -2.39 8.09
N ASP A 122 26.36 -1.38 8.23
CA ASP A 122 25.68 -1.03 9.47
C ASP A 122 24.49 -1.95 9.79
N THR A 123 24.11 -2.85 8.89
CA THR A 123 23.00 -3.77 9.11
C THR A 123 23.46 -4.97 9.92
N GLN A 124 22.84 -5.18 11.08
CA GLN A 124 23.25 -6.20 12.04
C GLN A 124 22.07 -7.09 12.47
N PRO A 125 22.30 -8.37 12.79
CA PRO A 125 21.26 -9.21 13.35
C PRO A 125 20.81 -8.71 14.73
N ALA A 126 19.49 -8.53 14.93
CA ALA A 126 18.90 -8.12 16.20
C ALA A 126 17.61 -8.90 16.52
N GLN A 127 17.12 -8.78 17.74
CA GLN A 127 15.84 -9.37 18.14
C GLN A 127 14.67 -8.45 17.76
N PHE A 128 13.59 -9.03 17.25
CA PHE A 128 12.29 -8.40 17.06
C PHE A 128 11.27 -9.13 17.92
N HIS A 129 10.49 -8.38 18.70
CA HIS A 129 9.45 -8.90 19.57
C HIS A 129 8.15 -8.95 18.78
N LYS A 130 7.67 -10.16 18.46
CA LYS A 130 6.46 -10.35 17.64
C LYS A 130 5.19 -10.04 18.43
N ALA A 131 4.10 -9.84 17.69
CA ALA A 131 2.78 -9.59 18.26
C ALA A 131 2.24 -10.76 19.12
N ASP A 132 2.71 -11.99 18.87
CA ASP A 132 2.35 -13.19 19.64
C ASP A 132 3.13 -13.34 20.96
N GLY A 133 4.04 -12.41 21.26
CA GLY A 133 4.89 -12.41 22.45
C GLY A 133 6.19 -13.21 22.31
N SER A 134 6.40 -13.92 21.20
CA SER A 134 7.68 -14.57 20.90
C SER A 134 8.67 -13.62 20.24
N THR A 135 9.93 -14.02 20.12
CA THR A 135 11.00 -13.22 19.51
C THR A 135 11.56 -13.89 18.28
N GLU A 136 11.94 -13.11 17.28
CA GLU A 136 12.62 -13.57 16.08
C GLU A 136 13.89 -12.76 15.80
N LYS A 137 14.87 -13.37 15.13
CA LYS A 137 16.12 -12.70 14.76
C LYS A 137 16.00 -12.11 13.36
N VAL A 138 16.14 -10.79 13.26
CA VAL A 138 15.95 -10.03 12.01
C VAL A 138 17.22 -9.29 11.59
N GLN A 139 17.30 -8.89 10.33
CA GLN A 139 18.34 -7.96 9.86
C GLN A 139 17.90 -6.54 10.16
N MET A 140 18.50 -5.92 11.17
CA MET A 140 18.18 -4.57 11.63
C MET A 140 19.10 -3.57 10.96
N MET A 141 18.53 -2.75 10.07
CA MET A 141 19.24 -1.66 9.42
C MET A 141 19.43 -0.52 10.40
N TYR A 142 20.53 0.22 10.29
CA TYR A 142 20.84 1.36 11.15
C TYR A 142 21.25 2.58 10.33
N ARG A 143 20.76 3.76 10.72
CA ARG A 143 21.27 5.04 10.21
C ARG A 143 20.96 6.16 11.19
N GLN A 144 21.98 6.95 11.55
CA GLN A 144 21.79 8.21 12.26
C GLN A 144 21.69 9.38 11.26
N GLY A 145 20.81 10.35 11.55
CA GLY A 145 20.76 11.61 10.80
C GLY A 145 19.45 12.36 11.01
N ASP A 146 19.21 13.38 10.20
CA ASP A 146 17.98 14.17 10.30
C ASP A 146 16.79 13.44 9.68
N TYR A 147 15.70 13.37 10.44
CA TYR A 147 14.42 12.85 9.99
C TYR A 147 13.28 13.77 10.43
N ARG A 148 12.18 13.69 9.71
CA ARG A 148 10.91 14.24 10.17
C ARG A 148 10.36 13.31 11.25
N TYR A 149 10.22 13.81 12.46
CA TYR A 149 9.83 13.06 13.64
C TYR A 149 8.72 13.77 14.40
N GLY A 150 7.85 12.98 15.03
CA GLY A 150 6.83 13.46 15.94
C GLY A 150 6.41 12.38 16.93
N THR A 151 5.63 12.80 17.94
CA THR A 151 5.05 11.90 18.92
C THR A 151 3.65 12.39 19.29
N ASN A 152 2.80 11.49 19.76
CA ASN A 152 1.51 11.79 20.36
C ASN A 152 1.24 10.81 21.51
N ASP A 153 0.04 10.86 22.09
CA ASP A 153 -0.39 10.01 23.21
C ASP A 153 -0.43 8.49 22.91
N VAL A 154 -0.33 8.08 21.64
CA VAL A 154 -0.48 6.68 21.21
C VAL A 154 0.80 6.12 20.58
N CYS A 155 1.53 6.91 19.79
CA CYS A 155 2.74 6.45 19.10
C CYS A 155 3.78 7.55 18.91
N ARG A 156 5.02 7.09 18.73
CA ARG A 156 6.11 7.85 18.11
C ARG A 156 6.08 7.56 16.61
N TYR A 157 6.37 8.56 15.78
CA TYR A 157 6.33 8.38 14.35
C TYR A 157 7.42 9.17 13.63
N LEU A 158 7.90 8.60 12.53
CA LEU A 158 9.02 9.12 11.75
C LEU A 158 8.74 8.94 10.27
N GLU A 159 9.06 9.95 9.45
CA GLU A 159 8.94 9.89 8.00
C GLU A 159 10.32 9.76 7.34
N MET A 160 10.47 8.78 6.46
CA MET A 160 11.61 8.60 5.56
C MET A 160 11.19 8.94 4.13
N SER A 161 11.85 9.92 3.51
CA SER A 161 11.57 10.30 2.13
C SER A 161 12.15 9.32 1.11
N TYR A 162 11.44 9.13 -0.01
CA TYR A 162 11.95 8.43 -1.19
C TYR A 162 12.41 9.43 -2.26
N GLY A 163 13.41 9.04 -3.06
CA GLY A 163 13.82 9.72 -4.28
C GLY A 163 13.93 11.24 -4.11
N ASN A 164 13.12 11.97 -4.89
CA ASN A 164 13.09 13.44 -4.88
C ASN A 164 12.27 14.06 -3.72
N GLY A 165 11.74 13.25 -2.80
CA GLY A 165 10.93 13.68 -1.66
C GLY A 165 9.43 13.81 -1.93
N ALA A 166 8.95 13.43 -3.13
CA ALA A 166 7.51 13.41 -3.44
C ALA A 166 6.74 12.34 -2.64
N PHE A 167 7.41 11.24 -2.29
CA PHE A 167 6.86 10.17 -1.47
C PHE A 167 7.63 10.03 -0.16
N GLY A 168 6.94 9.54 0.87
CA GLY A 168 7.55 9.19 2.14
C GLY A 168 6.90 7.97 2.78
N MET A 169 7.69 7.18 3.50
CA MET A 169 7.21 6.16 4.41
C MET A 169 7.14 6.73 5.82
N VAL A 170 5.95 6.76 6.41
CA VAL A 170 5.75 7.08 7.82
C VAL A 170 5.69 5.78 8.60
N VAL A 171 6.62 5.59 9.52
CA VAL A 171 6.62 4.49 10.49
C VAL A 171 6.00 4.99 11.79
N MET A 172 5.02 4.28 12.31
CA MET A 172 4.28 4.58 13.54
C MET A 172 4.54 3.46 14.54
N LEU A 173 5.39 3.75 15.53
CA LEU A 173 5.79 2.83 16.57
C LEU A 173 4.97 3.11 17.83
N PRO A 174 4.13 2.16 18.31
CA PRO A 174 3.36 2.35 19.53
C PRO A 174 4.22 2.78 20.72
N GLN A 175 3.67 3.67 21.54
CA GLN A 175 4.20 4.01 22.85
C GLN A 175 4.22 2.77 23.76
N GLU A 176 4.97 2.83 24.85
CA GLU A 176 4.96 1.75 25.84
C GLU A 176 3.55 1.55 26.40
N GLY A 177 3.14 0.28 26.56
CA GLY A 177 1.77 -0.09 26.96
C GLY A 177 0.70 0.12 25.88
N LYS A 178 1.07 0.53 24.66
CA LYS A 178 0.18 0.62 23.49
C LYS A 178 0.51 -0.45 22.45
N THR A 179 -0.47 -0.75 21.62
CA THR A 179 -0.39 -1.71 20.52
C THR A 179 -0.61 -1.04 19.17
N THR A 180 -0.28 -1.75 18.09
CA THR A 180 -0.63 -1.36 16.71
C THR A 180 -2.14 -1.17 16.54
N ARG A 181 -2.97 -1.93 17.26
CA ARG A 181 -4.43 -1.76 17.26
C ARG A 181 -4.86 -0.40 17.82
N ASP A 182 -4.22 0.07 18.89
CA ASP A 182 -4.48 1.40 19.45
C ASP A 182 -4.11 2.50 18.45
N VAL A 183 -2.98 2.33 17.74
CA VAL A 183 -2.58 3.23 16.65
C VAL A 183 -3.67 3.28 15.58
N LEU A 184 -4.05 2.12 15.02
CA LEU A 184 -5.06 2.01 13.96
C LEU A 184 -6.41 2.57 14.38
N ALA A 185 -6.86 2.30 15.61
CA ALA A 185 -8.13 2.81 16.14
C ALA A 185 -8.12 4.34 16.33
N SER A 186 -6.96 4.92 16.60
CA SER A 186 -6.82 6.38 16.73
C SER A 186 -6.76 7.12 15.39
N LEU A 187 -6.41 6.44 14.29
CA LEU A 187 -6.19 7.07 12.99
C LEU A 187 -7.49 7.63 12.41
N SER A 188 -7.43 8.90 12.04
CA SER A 188 -8.48 9.64 11.34
C SER A 188 -7.85 10.63 10.36
N GLY A 189 -8.64 11.18 9.44
CA GLY A 189 -8.15 12.20 8.50
C GLY A 189 -7.52 13.42 9.21
N GLU A 190 -8.14 13.89 10.30
CA GLU A 190 -7.60 15.01 11.09
C GLU A 190 -6.36 14.62 11.87
N ARG A 191 -6.34 13.44 12.51
CA ARG A 191 -5.14 12.96 13.22
C ARG A 191 -3.97 12.76 12.26
N TRP A 192 -4.23 12.26 11.05
CA TRP A 192 -3.21 12.13 10.01
C TRP A 192 -2.65 13.49 9.56
N LYS A 193 -3.52 14.50 9.34
CA LYS A 193 -3.08 15.86 9.03
C LYS A 193 -2.20 16.45 10.13
N GLN A 194 -2.55 16.23 11.40
CA GLN A 194 -1.75 16.65 12.55
C GLN A 194 -0.40 15.93 12.59
N MET A 195 -0.39 14.60 12.44
CA MET A 195 0.85 13.81 12.43
C MET A 195 1.81 14.23 11.32
N ARG A 196 1.32 14.75 10.19
CA ARG A 196 2.17 15.26 9.10
C ARG A 196 2.90 16.57 9.43
N GLN A 197 2.57 17.25 10.53
CA GLN A 197 3.25 18.44 11.03
C GLN A 197 4.48 18.08 11.89
N MET A 198 5.30 17.15 11.40
CA MET A 198 6.53 16.69 12.06
C MET A 198 7.63 17.74 12.03
N ASN A 199 8.47 17.73 13.08
CA ASN A 199 9.68 18.53 13.18
C ASN A 199 10.86 17.76 12.60
N ASN A 200 11.90 18.47 12.16
CA ASN A 200 13.18 17.82 11.85
C ASN A 200 13.95 17.61 13.15
N GLU A 201 14.35 16.37 13.41
CA GLU A 201 15.15 15.98 14.57
C GLU A 201 16.28 15.04 14.13
N GLU A 202 17.41 15.08 14.84
CA GLU A 202 18.49 14.11 14.67
C GLU A 202 18.06 12.79 15.36
N VAL A 203 18.00 11.68 14.61
CA VAL A 203 17.47 10.39 15.08
C VAL A 203 18.46 9.26 14.79
N GLN A 204 18.64 8.36 15.75
CA GLN A 204 19.23 7.03 15.57
C GLN A 204 18.11 6.05 15.20
N LEU A 205 17.97 5.79 13.90
CA LEU A 205 16.93 4.91 13.37
C LEU A 205 17.45 3.47 13.28
N TYR A 206 16.71 2.55 13.90
CA TYR A 206 16.83 1.11 13.67
C TYR A 206 15.52 0.60 13.05
N LEU A 207 15.60 0.02 11.86
CA LEU A 207 14.44 -0.48 11.11
C LEU A 207 14.75 -1.87 10.55
N PRO A 208 13.91 -2.89 10.79
CA PRO A 208 14.16 -4.22 10.23
C PRO A 208 13.95 -4.18 8.71
N ARG A 209 14.72 -4.99 7.98
CA ARG A 209 14.28 -5.42 6.63
C ARG A 209 12.99 -6.20 6.80
N PHE A 210 12.01 -5.98 5.93
CA PHE A 210 10.79 -6.77 5.95
C PHE A 210 10.20 -6.91 4.56
N ARG A 211 9.44 -7.99 4.36
CA ARG A 211 8.68 -8.20 3.13
C ARG A 211 7.30 -8.68 3.50
N THR A 212 6.28 -8.04 2.94
CA THR A 212 4.89 -8.42 3.15
C THR A 212 4.13 -8.54 1.84
N GLU A 213 3.38 -9.63 1.73
CA GLU A 213 2.44 -9.90 0.65
C GLU A 213 1.09 -10.21 1.26
N CYS A 214 0.08 -9.40 0.96
CA CYS A 214 -1.25 -9.58 1.51
C CYS A 214 -2.26 -9.71 0.37
N THR A 215 -3.18 -10.66 0.51
CA THR A 215 -4.28 -10.87 -0.44
C THR A 215 -5.60 -10.84 0.31
N TYR A 216 -6.52 -10.00 -0.14
CA TYR A 216 -7.82 -9.81 0.47
C TYR A 216 -8.92 -10.03 -0.57
N ASP A 217 -9.97 -10.74 -0.18
CA ASP A 217 -11.24 -10.70 -0.89
C ASP A 217 -12.18 -9.76 -0.14
N LEU A 218 -12.19 -8.50 -0.57
CA LEU A 218 -12.87 -7.41 0.11
C LEU A 218 -14.41 -7.54 0.03
N ALA A 219 -14.92 -8.34 -0.91
CA ALA A 219 -16.35 -8.57 -1.11
C ALA A 219 -16.99 -9.42 0.00
N LYS A 220 -16.19 -10.20 0.74
CA LYS A 220 -16.70 -11.14 1.75
C LYS A 220 -17.22 -10.42 2.98
N ASP A 221 -16.36 -9.66 3.64
CA ASP A 221 -16.67 -9.06 4.95
C ASP A 221 -16.35 -7.57 5.03
N VAL A 222 -15.25 -7.13 4.41
CA VAL A 222 -14.71 -5.77 4.58
C VAL A 222 -15.64 -4.72 3.96
N LEU A 223 -15.89 -4.77 2.65
CA LEU A 223 -16.76 -3.80 1.98
C LEU A 223 -18.22 -3.88 2.45
N PRO A 224 -18.82 -5.08 2.68
CA PRO A 224 -20.12 -5.19 3.33
C PRO A 224 -20.15 -4.56 4.73
N GLY A 225 -19.12 -4.77 5.55
CA GLY A 225 -18.96 -4.20 6.88
C GLY A 225 -18.82 -2.67 6.86
N MET A 226 -18.23 -2.11 5.81
CA MET A 226 -18.17 -0.67 5.54
C MET A 226 -19.47 -0.09 4.96
N GLY A 227 -20.49 -0.91 4.70
CA GLY A 227 -21.82 -0.48 4.26
C GLY A 227 -22.11 -0.70 2.77
N MET A 228 -21.23 -1.37 2.01
CA MET A 228 -21.46 -1.71 0.59
C MET A 228 -22.07 -3.11 0.42
N LYS A 229 -23.22 -3.38 1.04
CA LYS A 229 -23.81 -4.74 1.00
C LYS A 229 -24.48 -5.09 -0.33
N ALA A 230 -25.24 -4.15 -0.89
CA ALA A 230 -26.08 -4.39 -2.08
C ALA A 230 -25.28 -4.83 -3.31
N ALA A 231 -24.05 -4.32 -3.49
CA ALA A 231 -23.19 -4.63 -4.65
C ALA A 231 -22.83 -6.13 -4.79
N PHE A 232 -22.90 -6.88 -3.69
CA PHE A 232 -22.55 -8.30 -3.63
C PHE A 232 -23.79 -9.21 -3.56
N SER A 233 -24.98 -8.63 -3.51
CA SER A 233 -26.26 -9.33 -3.35
C SER A 233 -26.93 -9.64 -4.69
N PRO A 234 -27.88 -10.61 -4.75
CA PRO A 234 -28.72 -10.83 -5.92
C PRO A 234 -29.56 -9.61 -6.34
N GLU A 235 -29.85 -8.70 -5.41
CA GLU A 235 -30.63 -7.47 -5.63
C GLU A 235 -29.79 -6.30 -6.16
N ALA A 236 -28.51 -6.55 -6.50
CA ALA A 236 -27.62 -5.52 -7.03
C ALA A 236 -28.16 -4.93 -8.35
N ASP A 237 -28.34 -3.61 -8.38
CA ASP A 237 -28.63 -2.89 -9.62
C ASP A 237 -27.34 -2.42 -10.28
N PHE A 238 -26.89 -3.20 -11.26
CA PHE A 238 -25.80 -2.84 -12.18
C PHE A 238 -26.29 -2.67 -13.62
N SER A 239 -27.50 -2.11 -13.80
CA SER A 239 -28.09 -1.82 -15.11
C SER A 239 -27.23 -0.90 -16.00
N GLY A 240 -26.35 -0.09 -15.38
CA GLY A 240 -25.32 0.71 -16.06
C GLY A 240 -24.12 -0.10 -16.60
N ILE A 241 -23.97 -1.37 -16.20
CA ILE A 241 -22.89 -2.27 -16.60
C ILE A 241 -23.36 -3.23 -17.70
N ALA A 242 -24.50 -3.90 -17.49
CA ALA A 242 -25.09 -4.85 -18.43
C ALA A 242 -26.62 -4.76 -18.43
N LEU A 243 -27.26 -5.31 -19.46
CA LEU A 243 -28.73 -5.41 -19.51
C LEU A 243 -29.28 -6.49 -18.58
N LYS A 244 -28.54 -7.60 -18.42
CA LYS A 244 -28.92 -8.70 -17.55
C LYS A 244 -28.50 -8.40 -16.11
N PRO A 245 -29.29 -8.85 -15.11
CA PRO A 245 -28.90 -8.75 -13.71
C PRO A 245 -27.54 -9.42 -13.47
N LEU A 246 -26.67 -8.73 -12.74
CA LEU A 246 -25.37 -9.24 -12.32
C LEU A 246 -25.04 -8.72 -10.93
N ARG A 247 -24.06 -9.35 -10.28
CA ARG A 247 -23.51 -8.92 -9.00
C ARG A 247 -21.99 -8.97 -9.04
N VAL A 248 -21.35 -8.20 -8.17
CA VAL A 248 -19.92 -8.37 -7.92
C VAL A 248 -19.73 -9.67 -7.15
N SER A 249 -18.98 -10.60 -7.73
CA SER A 249 -18.73 -11.93 -7.15
C SER A 249 -17.48 -11.95 -6.28
N GLY A 250 -16.54 -11.04 -6.51
CA GLY A 250 -15.32 -10.92 -5.70
C GLY A 250 -14.59 -9.62 -5.98
N VAL A 251 -13.89 -9.11 -4.97
CA VAL A 251 -13.02 -7.94 -5.06
C VAL A 251 -11.67 -8.33 -4.48
N VAL A 252 -10.77 -8.79 -5.36
CA VAL A 252 -9.47 -9.30 -4.95
C VAL A 252 -8.46 -8.16 -4.98
N HIS A 253 -7.95 -7.81 -3.80
CA HIS A 253 -6.90 -6.83 -3.61
C HIS A 253 -5.63 -7.52 -3.14
N LYS A 254 -4.54 -7.41 -3.91
CA LYS A 254 -3.23 -7.97 -3.52
C LYS A 254 -2.16 -6.90 -3.52
N THR A 255 -1.39 -6.87 -2.44
CA THR A 255 -0.32 -5.89 -2.22
C THR A 255 1.01 -6.58 -2.02
N PHE A 256 2.08 -5.89 -2.44
CA PHE A 256 3.47 -6.29 -2.23
C PHE A 256 4.28 -5.09 -1.74
N VAL A 257 4.98 -5.24 -0.62
CA VAL A 257 5.94 -4.26 -0.09
C VAL A 257 7.17 -5.01 0.42
N GLU A 258 8.36 -4.59 0.02
CA GLU A 258 9.63 -5.12 0.51
C GLU A 258 10.55 -3.95 0.87
N VAL A 259 11.05 -3.88 2.09
CA VAL A 259 11.90 -2.81 2.61
C VAL A 259 13.32 -3.33 2.85
N THR A 260 14.29 -2.62 2.31
CA THR A 260 15.73 -2.91 2.35
C THR A 260 16.54 -1.63 2.55
N GLU A 261 17.88 -1.72 2.60
CA GLU A 261 18.75 -0.55 2.83
C GLU A 261 18.67 0.50 1.74
N SER A 262 18.38 0.08 0.51
CA SER A 262 18.31 0.97 -0.64
C SER A 262 16.94 1.61 -0.79
N GLY A 263 15.87 0.99 -0.27
CA GLY A 263 14.52 1.48 -0.49
C GLY A 263 13.45 0.41 -0.29
N THR A 264 12.27 0.74 -0.80
CA THR A 264 11.23 -0.23 -1.06
C THR A 264 11.41 -0.82 -2.46
N GLU A 265 11.64 -2.13 -2.50
CA GLU A 265 12.04 -2.99 -3.62
C GLU A 265 13.16 -2.45 -4.55
N ALA A 266 14.42 -2.83 -4.31
CA ALA A 266 15.56 -2.52 -5.18
C ALA A 266 16.50 -3.73 -5.36
N ALA A 267 17.13 -3.81 -6.54
CA ALA A 267 18.26 -4.71 -6.82
C ALA A 267 19.54 -3.86 -6.81
N ALA A 268 20.55 -4.37 -6.09
CA ALA A 268 21.91 -3.88 -5.85
C ALA A 268 22.26 -2.44 -6.33
N VAL A 269 22.61 -1.57 -5.39
CA VAL A 269 23.37 -0.34 -5.69
C VAL A 269 24.52 -0.20 -4.70
N THR A 270 25.67 0.16 -5.25
CA THR A 270 26.98 0.41 -4.64
C THR A 270 26.95 1.56 -3.63
N SER A 271 27.71 1.38 -2.55
CA SER A 271 27.95 2.34 -1.47
C SER A 271 28.56 3.64 -1.99
N VAL A 272 28.09 4.77 -1.45
CA VAL A 272 28.73 6.08 -1.61
C VAL A 272 29.21 6.47 -0.21
N GLU A 273 30.53 6.62 -0.07
CA GLU A 273 31.17 7.10 1.17
C GLU A 273 30.66 8.52 1.50
N MET A 274 30.07 8.68 2.70
CA MET A 274 29.84 10.00 3.28
C MET A 274 31.02 10.39 4.17
N VAL A 275 31.57 11.56 3.92
CA VAL A 275 32.62 12.19 4.72
C VAL A 275 32.03 12.67 6.05
N LEU A 276 32.62 12.23 7.16
CA LEU A 276 32.35 12.73 8.51
C LEU A 276 32.72 14.22 8.61
N MET A 277 31.74 15.08 8.91
CA MET A 277 32.01 16.44 9.40
C MET A 277 31.90 16.48 10.93
N SER A 278 32.82 17.23 11.54
CA SER A 278 33.03 17.34 12.99
C SER A 278 31.80 17.83 13.76
N LEU A 279 31.64 17.35 15.00
CA LEU A 279 30.54 17.70 15.90
C LEU A 279 30.74 19.06 16.59
N PRO A 280 29.75 19.98 16.56
CA PRO A 280 29.65 21.09 17.50
C PRO A 280 29.31 20.60 18.91
N VAL A 281 29.83 21.30 19.91
CA VAL A 281 29.89 20.89 21.34
C VAL A 281 28.57 21.04 22.12
N ASP A 282 27.49 21.51 21.49
CA ASP A 282 26.17 21.72 22.14
C ASP A 282 24.99 20.99 21.46
N LYS A 283 25.22 19.80 20.89
CA LYS A 283 24.14 19.03 20.25
C LYS A 283 23.35 18.20 21.26
N LYS A 284 22.05 18.47 21.34
CA LYS A 284 21.01 17.60 21.94
C LYS A 284 21.24 16.15 21.52
N GLU A 285 21.19 15.20 22.46
CA GLU A 285 21.35 13.78 22.13
C GLU A 285 20.33 13.34 21.06
N PRO A 286 20.76 12.55 20.05
CA PRO A 286 19.85 12.05 19.02
C PRO A 286 18.70 11.24 19.62
N VAL A 287 17.51 11.38 19.03
CA VAL A 287 16.34 10.58 19.43
C VAL A 287 16.57 9.11 19.04
N LEU A 288 16.39 8.18 19.98
CA LEU A 288 16.43 6.75 19.67
C LEU A 288 15.07 6.27 19.11
N PHE A 289 15.04 5.88 17.84
CA PHE A 289 13.87 5.29 17.18
C PHE A 289 14.19 3.86 16.73
N ARG A 290 13.94 2.90 17.63
CA ARG A 290 14.18 1.47 17.38
C ARG A 290 12.89 0.73 17.14
N VAL A 291 12.76 0.15 15.94
CA VAL A 291 11.58 -0.61 15.49
C VAL A 291 11.83 -2.10 15.72
N ASP A 292 11.85 -2.51 16.98
CA ASP A 292 12.12 -3.90 17.43
C ASP A 292 10.87 -4.62 17.95
N ARG A 293 9.69 -4.13 17.56
CA ARG A 293 8.36 -4.59 17.97
C ARG A 293 7.30 -4.18 16.95
N PRO A 294 6.04 -4.63 17.05
CA PRO A 294 5.04 -4.40 16.02
C PRO A 294 4.80 -2.91 15.77
N PHE A 295 4.65 -2.56 14.50
CA PHE A 295 4.51 -1.18 14.05
C PHE A 295 3.51 -1.08 12.90
N VAL A 296 2.96 0.12 12.72
CA VAL A 296 2.15 0.48 11.55
C VAL A 296 3.04 1.30 10.62
N PHE A 297 2.90 1.12 9.32
CA PHE A 297 3.54 1.99 8.34
C PHE A 297 2.52 2.50 7.33
N ALA A 298 2.80 3.66 6.75
CA ALA A 298 2.08 4.21 5.61
C ALA A 298 3.05 4.75 4.57
N ILE A 299 2.75 4.53 3.29
CA ILE A 299 3.45 5.19 2.18
C ILE A 299 2.51 6.25 1.63
N CYS A 300 2.95 7.51 1.63
CA CYS A 300 2.12 8.65 1.25
C CYS A 300 2.81 9.57 0.25
N GLU A 301 2.00 10.27 -0.56
CA GLU A 301 2.45 11.38 -1.39
C GLU A 301 2.43 12.66 -0.55
N ARG A 302 3.55 13.39 -0.56
CA ARG A 302 3.83 14.42 0.44
C ARG A 302 3.07 15.72 0.21
N SER A 303 2.75 16.11 -1.03
CA SER A 303 2.07 17.39 -1.29
C SER A 303 0.60 17.35 -0.89
N THR A 304 -0.11 16.30 -1.27
CA THR A 304 -1.54 16.09 -0.98
C THR A 304 -1.77 15.43 0.37
N GLY A 305 -0.80 14.65 0.86
CA GLY A 305 -0.96 13.80 2.03
C GLY A 305 -1.76 12.53 1.77
N ALA A 306 -2.04 12.22 0.49
CA ALA A 306 -2.71 10.99 0.10
C ALA A 306 -1.92 9.76 0.57
N ILE A 307 -2.61 8.83 1.22
CA ILE A 307 -2.04 7.55 1.63
C ILE A 307 -2.22 6.56 0.47
N LEU A 308 -1.11 6.01 -0.01
CA LEU A 308 -1.10 5.02 -1.09
C LEU A 308 -1.15 3.61 -0.53
N PHE A 309 -0.43 3.38 0.57
CA PHE A 309 -0.38 2.11 1.28
C PHE A 309 -0.44 2.37 2.77
N ILE A 310 -1.09 1.47 3.50
CA ILE A 310 -1.04 1.38 4.95
C ILE A 310 -0.99 -0.09 5.34
N GLY A 311 -0.17 -0.42 6.33
CA GLY A 311 0.01 -1.80 6.76
C GLY A 311 0.49 -1.90 8.20
N GLU A 312 0.27 -3.07 8.79
CA GLU A 312 0.76 -3.46 10.10
C GLU A 312 1.79 -4.57 9.93
N ILE A 313 2.89 -4.48 10.66
CA ILE A 313 3.93 -5.50 10.72
C ILE A 313 3.96 -6.03 12.16
N GLY A 314 3.47 -7.27 12.34
CA GLY A 314 3.50 -7.99 13.62
C GLY A 314 4.61 -9.04 13.72
N GLU A 315 5.17 -9.42 12.57
CA GLU A 315 6.29 -10.35 12.34
C GLU A 315 6.98 -10.00 11.01
N ILE A 316 8.24 -10.40 10.83
CA ILE A 316 9.16 -9.94 9.78
C ILE A 316 9.49 -11.00 8.73
#